data_AF-A0A6I0ERJ9-F1
#
_entry.id   AF-A0A6I0ERJ9-F1
#
_cell.length_a   1.000
_cell.length_b   1.000
_cell.length_c   1.000
_cell.angle_alpha   90.00
_cell.angle_beta   90.00
_cell.angle_gamma   90.00
#
_symmetry.space_group_name_H-M   'P 1'
#
loop_
_entity.id
_entity.type
_entity.pdbx_description
1 polymer ?
#
loop_
_entity_poly.entity_id
_entity_poly.type
_entity_poly.pdbx_seq_one_letter_code
_entity_poly.pdbx_strand_id
1 'polypeptide(L)' 'MPDMQKFIDDLKTARDEAKLKIHLGSKDVQDQWAELEKRWHSFKAKAELEKTAGELSSTMRELGSELKHAYVRLRQALQ' A
#
# COMPACT_ATOMS: atom_id res chain seq x y z
N MET A 1 -15.13 12.64 6.94
CA MET A 1 -15.34 11.22 6.64
C MET A 1 -14.17 10.41 7.21
N PRO A 2 -14.33 9.70 8.34
CA PRO A 2 -13.25 8.98 9.02
C PRO A 2 -12.75 7.74 8.25
N ASP A 3 -13.51 7.22 7.29
CA ASP A 3 -13.21 5.99 6.56
C ASP A 3 -11.98 6.08 5.66
N MET A 4 -11.74 7.25 5.06
CA MET A 4 -10.62 7.45 4.12
C MET A 4 -9.27 7.46 4.85
N GLN A 5 -9.17 8.21 5.94
CA GLN A 5 -7.95 8.30 6.72
C GLN A 5 -7.60 6.93 7.32
N LYS A 6 -8.61 6.24 7.88
CA LYS A 6 -8.45 4.87 8.40
C LYS A 6 -7.98 3.88 7.34
N PHE A 7 -8.49 3.98 6.11
CA PHE A 7 -8.07 3.12 5.00
C PHE A 7 -6.60 3.35 4.60
N ILE A 8 -6.17 4.61 4.49
CA ILE A 8 -4.78 4.95 4.17
C ILE A 8 -3.83 4.52 5.29
N ASP A 9 -4.22 4.70 6.55
CA ASP A 9 -3.44 4.27 7.71
C ASP A 9 -3.32 2.74 7.81
N ASP A 10 -4.37 2.01 7.47
CA ASP A 10 -4.35 0.54 7.41
C ASP A 10 -3.40 0.04 6.29
N LEU A 11 -3.43 0.67 5.12
CA LEU A 11 -2.45 0.38 4.05
C LEU A 11 -1.01 0.67 4.48
N LYS A 12 -0.78 1.81 5.14
CA LYS A 12 0.54 2.15 5.69
C LYS A 12 1.02 1.09 6.66
N THR A 13 0.14 0.65 7.56
CA THR A 13 0.45 -0.39 8.55
C THR A 13 0.87 -1.68 7.85
N ALA A 14 0.08 -2.16 6.89
CA ALA A 14 0.41 -3.36 6.11
C ALA A 14 1.75 -3.22 5.35
N ARG A 15 2.02 -2.03 4.79
CA ARG A 15 3.30 -1.70 4.15
C ARG A 15 4.44 -1.77 5.15
N ASP A 16 4.35 -1.08 6.28
CA ASP A 16 5.45 -1.04 7.27
C ASP A 16 5.74 -2.44 7.84
N GLU A 17 4.73 -3.26 8.08
CA GLU A 17 4.90 -4.66 8.48
C GLU A 17 5.59 -5.50 7.40
N ALA A 18 5.21 -5.32 6.12
CA ALA A 18 5.86 -6.01 5.00
C ALA A 18 7.31 -5.54 4.82
N LYS A 19 7.58 -4.24 4.98
CA LYS A 19 8.93 -3.66 4.87
C LYS A 19 9.91 -4.28 5.86
N LEU A 20 9.47 -4.51 7.10
CA LEU A 20 10.28 -5.14 8.14
C LEU A 20 10.74 -6.54 7.74
N LYS A 21 9.86 -7.33 7.09
CA LYS A 21 10.20 -8.66 6.60
C LYS A 21 11.02 -8.64 5.32
N ILE A 22 10.75 -7.68 4.43
CA ILE A 22 11.42 -7.53 3.14
C ILE A 22 12.94 -7.38 3.29
N HIS A 23 13.38 -6.70 4.34
CA HIS A 23 14.80 -6.53 4.61
C HIS A 23 15.53 -7.86 4.84
N LEU A 24 14.79 -8.87 5.33
CA LEU A 24 15.28 -10.24 5.53
C LEU A 24 14.97 -11.17 4.34
N GLY A 25 14.19 -10.69 3.37
CA GLY A 25 13.77 -11.45 2.20
C GLY A 25 14.85 -11.54 1.11
N SER A 26 14.71 -12.54 0.23
CA SER A 26 15.56 -12.71 -0.95
C SER A 26 15.43 -11.55 -1.93
N LYS A 27 16.40 -11.44 -2.85
CA LYS A 27 16.45 -10.40 -3.89
C LYS A 27 15.15 -10.30 -4.70
N ASP A 28 14.56 -11.42 -5.09
CA ASP A 28 13.27 -11.45 -5.81
C ASP A 28 12.12 -10.77 -5.05
N VAL A 29 12.11 -10.90 -3.72
CA VAL A 29 11.10 -10.28 -2.87
C VAL A 29 11.35 -8.78 -2.71
N GLN A 30 12.63 -8.38 -2.67
CA GLN A 30 13.02 -6.97 -2.67
C GLN A 30 12.68 -6.28 -4.01
N ASP A 31 12.84 -6.98 -5.13
CA ASP A 31 12.46 -6.48 -6.45
C ASP A 31 10.94 -6.29 -6.57
N GLN A 32 10.15 -7.29 -6.12
CA GLN A 32 8.69 -7.18 -6.05
C GLN A 32 8.23 -6.05 -5.12
N TRP A 33 8.92 -5.88 -3.99
CA TRP A 33 8.67 -4.77 -3.07
C TRP A 33 8.92 -3.41 -3.71
N ALA A 34 10.02 -3.27 -4.44
CA ALA A 34 10.36 -2.03 -5.12
C ALA A 34 9.28 -1.64 -6.15
N GLU A 35 8.66 -2.61 -6.81
CA GLU A 35 7.52 -2.37 -7.71
C GLU A 35 6.26 -1.94 -6.94
N LEU A 36 5.98 -2.59 -5.80
CA LEU A 36 4.87 -2.21 -4.93
C LEU A 36 5.03 -0.80 -4.33
N GLU A 37 6.25 -0.44 -3.93
CA GLU A 37 6.60 0.92 -3.47
C GLU A 37 6.30 1.99 -4.53
N LYS A 38 6.62 1.72 -5.81
CA LYS A 38 6.32 2.66 -6.90
C LYS A 38 4.81 2.88 -7.05
N ARG A 39 4.03 1.79 -6.97
CA ARG A 39 2.56 1.86 -6.99
C ARG A 39 2.01 2.60 -5.78
N TRP A 40 2.55 2.34 -4.60
CA TRP A 40 2.20 3.02 -3.36
C TRP A 40 2.48 4.52 -3.41
N HIS A 41 3.63 4.94 -3.95
CA HIS A 41 3.97 6.35 -4.07
C HIS A 41 2.97 7.08 -5.00
N SER A 42 2.63 6.45 -6.13
CA SER A 42 1.62 6.96 -7.07
C SER A 42 0.23 7.03 -6.43
N PHE A 43 -0.13 6.00 -5.66
CA PHE A 43 -1.36 5.97 -4.88
C PHE A 43 -1.39 7.11 -3.85
N LYS A 44 -0.34 7.26 -3.04
CA LYS A 44 -0.27 8.32 -2.02
C LYS A 44 -0.40 9.71 -2.64
N ALA A 45 0.29 9.98 -3.75
CA ALA A 45 0.23 11.27 -4.43
C ALA A 45 -1.19 11.61 -4.90
N LYS A 46 -1.88 10.65 -5.52
CA LYS A 46 -3.29 10.80 -5.92
C LYS A 46 -4.22 10.89 -4.71
N ALA A 47 -3.96 10.13 -3.65
CA ALA A 47 -4.81 10.12 -2.45
C ALA A 47 -4.76 11.46 -1.71
N GLU A 48 -3.60 12.12 -1.67
CA GLU A 48 -3.46 13.47 -1.10
C GLU A 48 -4.18 14.54 -1.94
N LEU A 49 -4.16 14.42 -3.28
CA LEU A 49 -4.96 15.26 -4.16
C LEU A 49 -6.47 15.08 -3.91
N GLU A 50 -6.94 13.83 -3.88
CA GLU A 50 -8.35 13.48 -3.63
C GLU A 50 -8.79 13.86 -2.20
N LYS A 51 -7.88 13.77 -1.21
CA LYS A 51 -8.12 14.24 0.16
C LYS A 51 -8.41 15.74 0.20
N THR A 52 -7.75 16.51 -0.66
CA THR A 52 -7.99 17.95 -0.80
C THR A 52 -9.34 18.23 -1.49
N ALA A 53 -9.75 17.34 -2.42
CA ALA A 53 -11.06 17.39 -3.06
C ALA A 53 -12.21 16.90 -2.16
N GLY A 54 -11.92 16.25 -1.03
CA GLY A 54 -12.88 15.86 -0.01
C GLY A 54 -13.51 14.47 -0.20
N GLU A 55 -13.24 13.80 -1.32
CA GLU A 55 -13.80 12.47 -1.61
C GLU A 55 -12.78 11.57 -2.31
N LEU A 56 -12.70 10.32 -1.86
CA LEU A 56 -11.87 9.30 -2.48
C LEU A 56 -12.70 8.52 -3.51
N SER A 57 -12.34 8.64 -4.78
CA SER A 57 -12.98 7.90 -5.87
C SER A 57 -12.94 6.38 -5.65
N SER A 58 -13.96 5.67 -6.13
CA SER A 58 -14.04 4.20 -6.05
C SER A 58 -12.82 3.51 -6.65
N THR A 59 -12.31 4.04 -7.77
CA THR A 59 -11.07 3.58 -8.41
C THR A 59 -9.89 3.59 -7.45
N MET A 60 -9.83 4.59 -6.57
CA MET A 60 -8.76 4.75 -5.62
C MET A 60 -8.91 3.79 -4.43
N ARG A 61 -10.15 3.53 -4.00
CA ARG A 61 -10.42 2.44 -3.04
C ARG A 61 -10.01 1.08 -3.58
N GLU A 62 -10.31 0.78 -4.85
CA GLU A 62 -9.85 -0.45 -5.51
C GLU A 62 -8.32 -0.53 -5.57
N LEU A 63 -7.66 0.52 -6.06
CA LEU A 63 -6.19 0.59 -6.11
C LEU A 63 -5.53 0.37 -4.75
N GLY A 64 -6.07 1.00 -3.70
CA GLY A 64 -5.59 0.79 -2.35
C GLY A 64 -5.84 -0.65 -1.87
N SER A 65 -7.01 -1.21 -2.15
CA SER A 65 -7.35 -2.58 -1.74
C SER A 65 -6.42 -3.61 -2.40
N GLU A 66 -6.14 -3.44 -3.69
CA GLU A 66 -5.17 -4.25 -4.42
C GLU A 66 -3.75 -4.12 -3.84
N LEU A 67 -3.31 -2.89 -3.54
CA LEU A 67 -2.01 -2.63 -2.91
C LEU A 67 -1.91 -3.31 -1.54
N LYS A 68 -2.94 -3.19 -0.70
CA LYS A 68 -3.02 -3.87 0.59
C LYS A 68 -2.90 -5.38 0.42
N HIS A 69 -3.69 -5.96 -0.49
CA HIS A 69 -3.65 -7.40 -0.76
C HIS A 69 -2.28 -7.86 -1.27
N ALA A 70 -1.61 -7.05 -2.08
CA ALA A 70 -0.26 -7.36 -2.55
C ALA A 70 0.76 -7.32 -1.40
N TYR A 71 0.70 -6.33 -0.49
CA TYR A 71 1.55 -6.30 0.69
C TYR A 71 1.31 -7.48 1.64
N VAL A 72 0.05 -7.85 1.88
CA VAL A 72 -0.30 -9.01 2.70
C VAL A 72 0.25 -10.30 2.07
N ARG A 73 0.07 -10.50 0.76
CA ARG A 73 0.62 -11.66 0.04
C ARG A 73 2.14 -11.71 0.10
N LEU A 74 2.81 -10.57 -0.10
CA LEU A 74 4.26 -10.48 -0.03
C LEU A 74 4.77 -10.82 1.37
N ARG A 75 4.08 -10.34 2.42
CA ARG A 75 4.37 -10.69 3.82
C ARG A 75 4.16 -12.18 4.12
N GLN A 76 3.11 -12.79 3.56
CA GLN A 76 2.83 -14.22 3.70
C GLN A 76 3.86 -15.09 2.98
N ALA A 77 4.37 -14.66 1.83
CA ALA A 77 5.45 -15.33 1.12
C ALA A 77 6.79 -15.29 1.87
N LEU A 78 6.91 -14.42 2.89
CA LEU A 78 8.09 -14.27 3.76
C LEU A 78 7.91 -14.92 5.13
N GLN A 79 6.82 -15.67 5.37
CA GLN A 79 6.58 -16.42 6.61
C GLN A 79 7.04 -17.86 6.54
#